data_AF-A0A975GDK2-F1
#
_entry.id   AF-A0A975GDK2-F1
#
_cell.length_a   1.000
_cell.length_b   1.000
_cell.length_c   1.000
_cell.angle_alpha   90.00
_cell.angle_beta   90.00
_cell.angle_gamma   90.00
#
_symmetry.space_group_name_H-M   'P 1'
#
loop_
_entity.id
_entity.type
_entity.pdbx_description
1 polymer ?
#
loop_
_entity_poly.entity_id
_entity_poly.type
_entity_poly.pdbx_seq_one_letter_code
_entity_poly.pdbx_strand_id
1 'polypeptide(L)'
;MRELIYAIMDNYPNIVIFLHVVTASVWVGGMAALHFLTRAASKDTQVDRRFASRAGLFKKFFIALIPFISVSLLTSILMGLGYREEAMDAEGFILDSSKFEAYKYINAKFIIWIVMVMNMILMTWILSKANCRLCKPQKQSDCMWLVSEHLLPINILLGLIAIYIGVSIRSLY
;
A
#
# COMPACT_ATOMS: atom_id res chain seq x y z
N MET A 1 22.69 -0.59 -14.14
CA MET A 1 21.37 -0.40 -13.49
C MET A 1 21.10 1.07 -13.16
N ARG A 2 22.06 1.81 -12.59
CA ARG A 2 21.92 3.25 -12.30
C ARG A 2 21.54 4.09 -13.53
N GLU A 3 22.31 3.95 -14.62
CA GLU A 3 22.05 4.62 -15.91
C GLU A 3 20.63 4.40 -16.45
N LEU A 4 20.09 3.18 -16.30
CA LEU A 4 18.75 2.84 -16.77
C LEU A 4 17.67 3.55 -15.95
N ILE A 5 17.82 3.58 -14.62
CA ILE A 5 16.87 4.25 -13.73
C ILE A 5 16.87 5.75 -14.02
N TYR A 6 18.06 6.32 -14.22
CA TYR A 6 18.21 7.72 -14.58
C TYR A 6 17.54 8.04 -15.91
N ALA A 7 17.84 7.26 -16.95
CA ALA A 7 17.23 7.44 -18.26
C ALA A 7 15.70 7.36 -18.19
N ILE A 8 15.13 6.50 -17.35
CA ILE A 8 13.67 6.42 -17.16
C ILE A 8 13.13 7.66 -16.44
N MET A 9 13.79 8.09 -15.36
CA MET A 9 13.33 9.25 -14.57
C MET A 9 13.52 10.58 -15.28
N ASP A 10 14.52 10.70 -16.15
CA ASP A 10 14.78 11.90 -16.95
C ASP A 10 13.81 12.00 -18.15
N ASN A 11 13.61 10.90 -18.88
CA ASN A 11 12.77 10.92 -20.09
C ASN A 11 11.27 10.73 -19.80
N TYR A 12 10.90 10.06 -18.70
CA TYR A 12 9.50 9.67 -18.42
C TYR A 12 9.03 9.93 -16.98
N PRO A 13 9.40 11.04 -16.31
CA PRO A 13 9.06 11.27 -14.89
C PRO A 13 7.55 11.30 -14.66
N ASN A 14 6.81 11.97 -15.55
CA ASN A 14 5.35 12.11 -15.44
C ASN A 14 4.62 10.77 -15.52
N ILE A 15 5.09 9.85 -16.37
CA ILE A 15 4.50 8.52 -16.51
C ILE A 15 4.74 7.69 -15.25
N VAL A 16 5.96 7.73 -14.70
CA VAL A 16 6.31 7.03 -13.46
C VAL A 16 5.45 7.53 -12.30
N ILE A 17 5.33 8.86 -12.14
CA ILE A 17 4.52 9.49 -11.10
C ILE A 17 3.03 9.12 -11.29
N PHE A 18 2.52 9.19 -12.52
CA PHE A 18 1.13 8.82 -12.83
C PHE A 18 0.83 7.36 -12.44
N LEU A 19 1.68 6.42 -12.85
CA LEU A 19 1.53 5.01 -12.50
C LEU A 19 1.56 4.80 -10.98
N HIS A 20 2.47 5.49 -10.28
CA HIS A 20 2.55 5.44 -8.82
C HIS A 20 1.25 5.91 -8.16
N VAL A 21 0.72 7.07 -8.58
CA VAL A 21 -0.50 7.65 -8.00
C VAL A 21 -1.72 6.79 -8.28
N VAL A 22 -1.88 6.29 -9.52
CA VAL A 22 -3.03 5.45 -9.88
C VAL A 22 -3.00 4.13 -9.10
N THR A 23 -1.85 3.46 -9.04
CA THR A 23 -1.74 2.18 -8.32
C THR A 23 -1.92 2.35 -6.80
N ALA A 24 -1.39 3.43 -6.23
CA ALA A 24 -1.65 3.81 -4.84
C ALA A 24 -3.14 4.04 -4.55
N SER A 25 -3.81 4.76 -5.45
CA SER A 25 -5.24 5.08 -5.34
C SER A 25 -6.11 3.82 -5.40
N VAL A 26 -5.80 2.90 -6.34
CA VAL A 26 -6.48 1.60 -6.44
C VAL A 26 -6.26 0.77 -5.18
N TRP A 27 -5.06 0.77 -4.62
CA TRP A 27 -4.77 0.00 -3.41
C TRP A 27 -5.51 0.56 -2.18
N VAL A 28 -5.30 1.83 -1.84
CA VAL A 28 -5.92 2.45 -0.65
C VAL A 28 -7.43 2.53 -0.80
N GLY A 29 -7.92 2.99 -1.95
CA GLY A 29 -9.34 3.07 -2.27
C GLY A 29 -10.00 1.68 -2.31
N GLY A 30 -9.31 0.68 -2.85
CA GLY A 30 -9.78 -0.71 -2.85
C GLY A 30 -9.94 -1.28 -1.44
N MET A 31 -8.96 -1.07 -0.56
CA MET A 31 -9.07 -1.48 0.84
C MET A 31 -10.21 -0.78 1.58
N ALA A 32 -10.41 0.51 1.34
CA ALA A 32 -11.53 1.26 1.90
C ALA A 32 -12.87 0.71 1.39
N ALA A 33 -13.01 0.48 0.08
CA ALA A 33 -14.21 -0.12 -0.51
C ALA A 33 -14.49 -1.50 0.09
N LEU A 34 -13.48 -2.36 0.23
CA LEU A 34 -13.62 -3.67 0.88
C LEU A 34 -14.12 -3.53 2.33
N HIS A 35 -13.56 -2.58 3.10
CA HIS A 35 -13.96 -2.35 4.48
C HIS A 35 -15.45 -1.97 4.59
N PHE A 36 -15.91 -1.00 3.79
CA PHE A 36 -17.29 -0.52 3.84
C PHE A 36 -18.29 -1.52 3.24
N LEU A 37 -18.01 -2.08 2.06
CA LEU A 37 -18.91 -3.01 1.37
C LEU A 37 -19.12 -4.27 2.20
N THR A 38 -18.07 -4.80 2.83
CA THR A 38 -18.21 -6.02 3.61
C THR A 38 -18.91 -5.78 4.95
N ARG A 39 -18.88 -4.57 5.51
CA ARG A 39 -19.71 -4.22 6.67
C ARG A 39 -21.20 -4.16 6.29
N ALA A 40 -21.53 -3.57 5.14
CA ALA A 40 -22.90 -3.46 4.65
C ALA A 40 -23.50 -4.81 4.25
N ALA A 41 -22.79 -5.61 3.45
CA ALA A 41 -23.27 -6.87 2.87
C ALA A 41 -23.58 -7.96 3.90
N SER A 42 -23.13 -7.78 5.13
CA SER A 42 -23.14 -8.87 6.09
C SER A 42 -24.40 -8.92 6.96
N LYS A 43 -25.36 -8.00 6.82
CA LYS A 43 -26.57 -7.93 7.64
C LYS A 43 -27.54 -9.13 7.47
N ASP A 44 -27.51 -9.83 6.33
CA ASP A 44 -28.53 -10.84 5.96
C ASP A 44 -28.07 -12.32 5.97
N THR A 45 -26.92 -12.66 6.56
CA THR A 45 -26.39 -14.04 6.52
C THR A 45 -26.21 -14.66 7.90
N GLN A 46 -26.40 -15.99 8.02
CA GLN A 46 -26.10 -16.77 9.23
C GLN A 46 -24.68 -16.48 9.72
N VAL A 47 -24.55 -16.20 11.03
CA VAL A 47 -23.36 -15.63 11.67
C VAL A 47 -22.08 -16.42 11.37
N ASP A 48 -22.12 -17.76 11.40
CA ASP A 48 -20.92 -18.59 11.20
C ASP A 48 -20.45 -18.65 9.73
N ARG A 49 -21.38 -18.73 8.77
CA ARG A 49 -21.04 -18.75 7.33
C ARG A 49 -20.59 -17.39 6.81
N ARG A 50 -21.03 -16.30 7.45
CA ARG A 50 -20.67 -14.92 7.15
C ARG A 50 -19.15 -14.70 7.27
N PHE A 51 -18.51 -15.18 8.34
CA PHE A 51 -17.08 -14.94 8.56
C PHE A 51 -16.18 -15.74 7.62
N ALA A 52 -16.48 -17.02 7.38
CA ALA A 52 -15.72 -17.85 6.44
C ALA A 52 -15.79 -17.30 4.99
N SER A 53 -16.99 -16.89 4.56
CA SER A 53 -17.19 -16.29 3.23
C SER A 53 -16.43 -14.96 3.09
N ARG A 54 -16.48 -14.10 4.11
CA ARG A 54 -15.76 -12.82 4.13
C ARG A 54 -14.24 -12.99 4.15
N ALA A 55 -13.70 -13.95 4.92
CA ALA A 55 -12.27 -14.22 4.96
C ALA A 55 -11.74 -14.67 3.58
N GLY A 56 -12.51 -15.52 2.88
CA GLY A 56 -12.22 -15.92 1.51
C GLY A 56 -12.24 -14.75 0.53
N LEU A 57 -13.22 -13.85 0.65
CA LEU A 57 -13.30 -12.62 -0.15
C LEU A 57 -12.10 -11.71 0.08
N PHE A 58 -11.74 -11.43 1.33
CA PHE A 58 -10.58 -10.59 1.68
C PHE A 58 -9.29 -11.17 1.11
N LYS A 59 -9.08 -12.48 1.22
CA LYS A 59 -7.89 -13.13 0.66
C LYS A 59 -7.81 -12.99 -0.86
N LYS A 60 -8.91 -13.25 -1.58
CA LYS A 60 -8.96 -13.06 -3.03
C LYS A 60 -8.71 -11.60 -3.42
N PHE A 61 -9.26 -10.67 -2.65
CA PHE A 61 -9.09 -9.24 -2.85
C PHE A 61 -7.62 -8.81 -2.66
N PHE A 62 -6.95 -9.24 -1.58
CA PHE A 62 -5.53 -8.94 -1.37
C PHE A 62 -4.63 -9.51 -2.45
N ILE A 63 -4.92 -10.73 -2.94
CA ILE A 63 -4.21 -11.31 -4.09
C ILE A 63 -4.41 -10.46 -5.35
N ALA A 64 -5.63 -9.97 -5.59
CA ALA A 64 -5.93 -9.09 -6.73
C ALA A 64 -5.22 -7.72 -6.63
N LEU A 65 -4.86 -7.27 -5.42
CA LEU A 65 -4.11 -6.04 -5.21
C LEU A 65 -2.61 -6.17 -5.47
N ILE A 66 -2.02 -7.38 -5.39
CA ILE A 66 -0.59 -7.62 -5.59
C ILE A 66 -0.01 -6.92 -6.83
N PRO A 67 -0.59 -7.00 -8.06
CA PRO A 67 -0.01 -6.32 -9.22
C PRO A 67 0.10 -4.79 -9.04
N PHE A 68 -0.91 -4.15 -8.43
CA PHE A 68 -0.88 -2.70 -8.16
C PHE A 68 0.18 -2.35 -7.12
N ILE A 69 0.33 -3.18 -6.08
CA ILE A 69 1.35 -3.02 -5.04
C ILE A 69 2.74 -3.12 -5.64
N SER A 70 2.97 -4.12 -6.50
CA SER A 70 4.26 -4.33 -7.17
C SER A 70 4.63 -3.14 -8.06
N VAL A 71 3.68 -2.61 -8.84
CA VAL A 71 3.92 -1.41 -9.66
C VAL A 71 4.18 -0.18 -8.78
N SER A 72 3.43 0.01 -7.70
CA SER A 72 3.63 1.11 -6.75
C SER A 72 5.01 1.04 -6.08
N LEU A 73 5.47 -0.17 -5.71
CA LEU A 73 6.78 -0.38 -5.11
C LEU A 73 7.90 -0.10 -6.12
N LEU A 74 7.78 -0.63 -7.35
CA LEU A 74 8.73 -0.40 -8.42
C LEU A 74 8.89 1.10 -8.71
N THR A 75 7.78 1.80 -8.92
CA THR A 75 7.78 3.25 -9.17
C THR A 75 8.33 4.04 -7.98
N SER A 76 8.10 3.59 -6.73
CA SER A 76 8.71 4.23 -5.55
C SER A 76 10.23 4.11 -5.54
N ILE A 77 10.77 2.95 -5.91
CA ILE A 77 12.21 2.72 -6.00
C ILE A 77 12.82 3.61 -7.09
N LEU A 78 12.17 3.68 -8.26
CA LEU A 78 12.61 4.55 -9.36
C LEU A 78 12.67 6.03 -8.93
N MET A 79 11.60 6.54 -8.32
CA MET A 79 11.57 7.93 -7.83
C MET A 79 12.59 8.16 -6.70
N GLY A 80 12.68 7.25 -5.74
CA GLY A 80 13.60 7.38 -4.61
C GLY A 80 15.05 7.47 -5.06
N LEU A 81 15.46 6.64 -6.02
CA LEU A 81 16.82 6.65 -6.56
C LEU A 81 17.07 7.83 -7.51
N GLY A 82 16.11 8.17 -8.38
CA GLY A 82 16.24 9.31 -9.29
C GLY A 82 16.38 10.64 -8.54
N TYR A 83 15.48 10.92 -7.60
CA TYR A 83 15.53 12.15 -6.81
C TYR A 83 16.75 12.23 -5.89
N ARG A 84 17.28 11.08 -5.42
CA ARG A 84 18.49 11.04 -4.59
C ARG A 84 19.68 11.68 -5.31
N GLU A 85 19.86 11.31 -6.57
CA GLU A 85 21.02 11.73 -7.35
C GLU A 85 20.90 13.16 -7.87
N GLU A 86 19.67 13.66 -8.06
CA GLU A 86 19.47 15.09 -8.31
C GLU A 86 19.63 15.95 -7.04
N ALA A 87 19.36 15.39 -5.86
CA ALA A 87 19.43 16.11 -4.59
C ALA A 87 20.84 16.09 -3.97
N MET A 88 21.61 15.03 -4.19
CA MET A 88 22.91 14.80 -3.55
C MET A 88 23.93 14.19 -4.50
N ASP A 89 25.19 14.56 -4.33
CA ASP A 89 26.30 13.93 -5.03
C ASP A 89 26.67 12.55 -4.44
N ALA A 90 27.73 11.93 -4.98
CA ALA A 90 28.20 10.62 -4.53
C ALA A 90 28.77 10.64 -3.10
N GLU A 91 29.21 11.80 -2.62
CA GLU A 91 29.83 12.04 -1.32
C GLU A 91 28.78 12.43 -0.26
N GLY A 92 27.55 12.74 -0.69
CA GLY A 92 26.41 13.08 0.15
C GLY A 92 26.24 14.59 0.38
N PHE A 93 26.94 15.44 -0.38
CA PHE A 93 26.70 16.88 -0.34
C PHE A 93 25.40 17.23 -1.04
N ILE A 94 24.66 18.17 -0.45
CA ILE A 94 23.37 18.64 -0.98
C ILE A 94 23.64 19.54 -2.18
N LEU A 95 23.16 19.13 -3.35
CA LEU A 95 23.26 19.89 -4.59
C LEU A 95 22.11 20.89 -4.73
N ASP A 96 20.91 20.51 -4.29
CA ASP A 96 19.70 21.32 -4.36
C ASP A 96 18.81 21.06 -3.13
N SER A 97 18.57 22.10 -2.33
CA SER A 97 17.80 22.01 -1.09
C SER A 97 16.32 21.68 -1.32
N SER A 98 15.72 22.16 -2.42
CA SER A 98 14.31 21.86 -2.73
C SER A 98 14.14 20.39 -3.10
N LYS A 99 15.03 19.88 -3.97
CA LYS A 99 15.03 18.46 -4.36
C LYS A 99 15.38 17.54 -3.19
N PHE A 100 16.23 18.00 -2.28
CA PHE A 100 16.53 17.26 -1.05
C PHE A 100 15.32 17.13 -0.13
N GLU A 101 14.51 18.19 0.03
CA GLU A 101 13.24 18.09 0.77
C GLU A 101 12.26 17.13 0.09
N ALA A 102 12.11 17.20 -1.24
CA ALA A 102 11.29 16.25 -1.99
C ALA A 102 11.76 14.79 -1.79
N TYR A 103 13.08 14.55 -1.84
CA TYR A 103 13.70 13.25 -1.57
C TYR A 103 13.39 12.72 -0.16
N LYS A 104 13.42 13.58 0.87
CA LYS A 104 13.04 13.22 2.24
C LYS A 104 11.59 12.75 2.32
N TYR A 105 10.66 13.47 1.69
CA TYR A 105 9.25 13.09 1.65
C TYR A 105 9.01 11.79 0.86
N ILE A 106 9.71 11.59 -0.26
CA ILE A 106 9.64 10.34 -1.03
C ILE A 106 10.07 9.15 -0.17
N ASN A 107 11.18 9.26 0.57
CA ASN A 107 11.64 8.20 1.46
C ASN A 107 10.72 7.96 2.65
N ALA A 108 10.18 9.02 3.26
CA ALA A 108 9.21 8.89 4.34
C ALA A 108 7.98 8.08 3.88
N LYS A 109 7.48 8.36 2.68
CA LYS A 109 6.40 7.58 2.06
C LYS A 109 6.81 6.14 1.78
N PHE A 110 8.02 5.91 1.29
CA PHE A 110 8.54 4.57 1.04
C PHE A 110 8.53 3.71 2.31
N ILE A 111 8.93 4.28 3.45
CA ILE A 111 8.87 3.60 4.75
C ILE A 111 7.43 3.24 5.13
N ILE A 112 6.49 4.20 5.00
CA ILE A 112 5.07 3.95 5.27
C ILE A 112 4.54 2.80 4.37
N TRP A 113 4.91 2.80 3.10
CA TRP A 113 4.54 1.74 2.16
C TRP A 113 5.06 0.37 2.57
N ILE A 114 6.32 0.27 3.00
CA ILE A 114 6.88 -1.00 3.48
C ILE A 114 6.10 -1.49 4.71
N VAL A 115 5.78 -0.61 5.66
CA VAL A 115 4.92 -0.96 6.80
C VAL A 115 3.55 -1.47 6.35
N MET A 116 2.94 -0.83 5.36
CA MET A 116 1.65 -1.26 4.83
C MET A 116 1.71 -2.61 4.12
N VAL A 117 2.78 -2.88 3.36
CA VAL A 117 3.02 -4.19 2.73
C VAL A 117 3.15 -5.27 3.81
N MET A 118 3.93 -5.03 4.85
CA MET A 118 4.09 -5.96 5.96
C MET A 118 2.77 -6.23 6.68
N ASN A 119 1.98 -5.18 6.94
CA ASN A 119 0.65 -5.32 7.53
C ASN A 119 -0.29 -6.15 6.63
N MET A 120 -0.24 -5.95 5.30
CA MET A 120 -1.03 -6.75 4.36
C MET A 120 -0.61 -8.23 4.33
N ILE A 121 0.70 -8.52 4.40
CA ILE A 121 1.21 -9.88 4.52
C ILE A 121 0.68 -10.52 5.81
N LEU A 122 0.74 -9.80 6.93
CA LEU A 122 0.21 -10.25 8.22
C LEU A 122 -1.29 -10.56 8.14
N MET A 123 -2.10 -9.65 7.57
CA MET A 123 -3.54 -9.87 7.37
C MET A 123 -3.80 -11.13 6.53
N THR A 124 -3.08 -11.31 5.43
CA THR A 124 -3.25 -12.45 4.52
C THR A 124 -2.86 -13.77 5.19
N TRP A 125 -1.84 -13.75 6.04
CA TRP A 125 -1.41 -14.90 6.84
C TRP A 125 -2.45 -15.28 7.90
N ILE A 126 -2.96 -14.30 8.65
CA ILE A 126 -4.04 -14.49 9.65
C ILE A 126 -5.28 -15.10 8.98
N LEU A 127 -5.73 -14.53 7.85
CA LEU A 127 -6.89 -15.03 7.11
C LEU A 127 -6.66 -16.43 6.53
N SER A 128 -5.42 -16.76 6.14
CA SER A 128 -5.10 -18.11 5.65
C SER A 128 -5.15 -19.15 6.77
N LYS A 129 -4.76 -18.79 8.00
CA LYS A 129 -4.95 -19.64 9.19
C LYS A 129 -6.41 -19.80 9.57
N ALA A 130 -7.23 -18.76 9.37
CA ALA A 130 -8.67 -18.80 9.64
C ALA A 130 -9.42 -19.71 8.66
N ASN A 131 -9.02 -19.75 7.38
CA ASN A 131 -9.70 -20.52 6.34
C ASN A 131 -9.42 -22.04 6.37
N CYS A 132 -8.88 -22.57 7.48
CA CYS A 132 -8.72 -24.01 7.67
C CYS A 132 -10.09 -24.66 7.83
N ARG A 133 -10.44 -25.58 6.92
CA ARG A 133 -11.75 -26.27 6.84
C ARG A 133 -12.14 -27.06 8.09
N LEU A 134 -11.18 -27.33 8.98
CA LEU A 134 -11.35 -28.09 10.22
C LEU A 134 -11.33 -27.21 11.49
N CYS A 135 -11.20 -25.89 11.36
CA CYS A 135 -11.17 -25.00 12.52
C CYS A 135 -12.57 -24.71 13.08
N LYS A 136 -12.65 -24.52 14.41
CA LYS A 136 -13.87 -24.08 15.09
C LYS A 136 -14.33 -22.72 14.54
N PRO A 137 -15.65 -22.50 14.34
CA PRO A 137 -16.20 -21.22 13.85
C PRO A 137 -15.72 -19.99 14.63
N GLN A 138 -15.58 -20.11 15.96
CA GLN A 138 -15.08 -19.03 16.83
C GLN A 138 -13.72 -18.48 16.37
N LYS A 139 -12.76 -19.35 16.06
CA LYS A 139 -11.42 -18.96 15.60
C LYS A 139 -11.47 -18.18 14.29
N GLN A 140 -12.42 -18.53 13.40
CA GLN A 140 -12.60 -17.82 12.13
C GLN A 140 -13.17 -16.42 12.36
N SER A 141 -14.13 -16.29 13.28
CA SER A 141 -14.68 -15.00 13.70
C SER A 141 -13.61 -14.10 14.30
N ASP A 142 -12.82 -14.60 15.26
CA ASP A 142 -11.81 -13.80 15.97
C ASP A 142 -10.72 -13.29 15.01
N CYS A 143 -10.22 -14.15 14.12
CA CYS A 143 -9.25 -13.76 13.09
C CYS A 143 -9.83 -12.73 12.11
N MET A 144 -11.08 -12.92 11.68
CA MET A 144 -11.74 -11.98 10.77
C MET A 144 -12.02 -10.63 11.45
N TRP A 145 -12.38 -10.66 12.73
CA TRP A 145 -12.59 -9.46 13.55
C TRP A 145 -11.29 -8.66 13.68
N LEU A 146 -10.17 -9.30 14.04
CA LEU A 146 -8.87 -8.64 14.12
C LEU A 146 -8.48 -7.95 12.80
N VAL A 147 -8.66 -8.65 11.67
CA VAL A 147 -8.30 -8.11 10.35
C VAL A 147 -9.22 -6.97 9.94
N SER A 148 -10.53 -7.15 10.05
CA SER A 148 -11.51 -6.18 9.54
C SER A 148 -11.67 -4.94 10.42
N GLU A 149 -11.49 -5.07 11.73
CA GLU A 149 -11.71 -3.99 12.69
C GLU A 149 -10.43 -3.21 13.03
N HIS A 150 -9.25 -3.84 12.93
CA HIS A 150 -7.99 -3.21 13.32
C HIS A 150 -7.02 -3.10 12.16
N LEU A 151 -6.55 -4.24 11.61
CA LEU A 151 -5.42 -4.23 10.67
C LEU A 151 -5.76 -3.53 9.35
N LEU A 152 -6.96 -3.76 8.81
CA LEU A 152 -7.40 -3.14 7.55
C LEU A 152 -7.60 -1.61 7.71
N PRO A 153 -8.32 -1.09 8.73
CA PRO A 153 -8.40 0.35 9.00
C PRO A 153 -7.04 1.02 9.22
N ILE A 154 -6.12 0.39 9.96
CA ILE A 154 -4.76 0.91 10.15
C ILE A 154 -4.06 1.03 8.78
N ASN A 155 -4.19 0.04 7.91
CA ASN A 155 -3.59 0.10 6.57
C ASN A 155 -4.17 1.23 5.72
N ILE A 156 -5.48 1.45 5.79
CA ILE A 156 -6.16 2.54 5.07
C ILE A 156 -5.66 3.89 5.59
N LEU A 157 -5.57 4.07 6.91
CA LEU A 157 -5.08 5.30 7.53
C LEU A 157 -3.64 5.63 7.10
N LEU A 158 -2.74 4.65 7.18
CA LEU A 158 -1.36 4.79 6.70
C LEU A 158 -1.32 5.18 5.21
N GLY A 159 -2.17 4.56 4.39
CA GLY A 159 -2.29 4.87 2.98
C GLY A 159 -2.74 6.31 2.72
N LEU A 160 -3.74 6.80 3.47
CA LEU A 160 -4.20 8.18 3.38
C LEU A 160 -3.10 9.18 3.78
N ILE A 161 -2.34 8.89 4.85
CA ILE A 161 -1.19 9.71 5.26
C ILE A 161 -0.12 9.74 4.15
N ALA A 162 0.21 8.59 3.55
CA ALA A 162 1.18 8.52 2.46
C ALA A 162 0.71 9.27 1.19
N ILE A 163 -0.58 9.21 0.87
CA ILE A 163 -1.18 9.97 -0.23
C ILE A 163 -1.10 11.47 0.07
N TYR A 164 -1.46 11.90 1.27
CA TYR A 164 -1.36 13.30 1.70
C TYR A 164 0.06 13.85 1.55
N ILE A 165 1.07 13.12 2.05
CA ILE A 165 2.48 13.49 1.85
C ILE A 165 2.81 13.61 0.36
N GLY A 166 2.25 12.73 -0.49
CA GLY A 166 2.41 12.80 -1.94
C GLY A 166 1.88 14.09 -2.55
N VAL A 167 0.72 14.55 -2.10
CA VAL A 167 0.12 15.81 -2.54
C VAL A 167 0.98 16.99 -2.06
N SER A 168 1.53 16.94 -0.85
CA SER A 168 2.42 17.97 -0.31
C SER A 168 3.74 18.12 -1.08
N ILE A 169 4.26 17.04 -1.69
CA ILE A 169 5.46 17.15 -2.55
C ILE A 169 5.18 18.03 -3.77
N ARG A 170 3.95 18.01 -4.31
CA ARG A 170 3.59 18.85 -5.47
C ARG A 170 3.60 20.34 -5.13
N SER A 171 3.35 20.73 -3.88
CA SER A 171 3.43 22.14 -3.47
C SER A 171 4.87 22.66 -3.31
N LEU A 172 5.88 21.77 -3.38
CA LEU A 172 7.30 22.16 -3.36
C LEU A 172 7.87 22.47 -4.75
N TYR A 173 7.06 22.26 -5.81
CA TYR A 173 7.39 22.54 -7.20
C TYR A 173 6.54 23.69 -7.74
#